data_AF-A0A1J5Q910-F1
#
_entry.id   AF-A0A1J5Q910-F1
#
_cell.length_a   1.000
_cell.length_b   1.000
_cell.length_c   1.000
_cell.angle_alpha   90.00
_cell.angle_beta   90.00
_cell.angle_gamma   90.00
#
_symmetry.space_group_name_H-M   'P 1'
#
loop_
_entity.id
_entity.type
_entity.pdbx_description
1 polymer ?
#
loop_
_entity_poly.entity_id
_entity_poly.type
_entity_poly.pdbx_seq_one_letter_code
_entity_poly.pdbx_strand_id
1 'polypeptide(L)'
;MAPFYDLLSVATYDTPAFDKKSWPAQTQLAWPILGVRHFSDINRNLLLEAGASLKLAKGTAERLLENLRSRAVQEAEALYAEVEDENAKIAHARPELSATMAGESRCLRTILHTVIKEMTKQIA
;
A
#
# COMPACT_ATOMS: atom_id res chain seq x y z
N MET A 1 -17.19 -14.20 8.55
CA MET A 1 -15.82 -14.37 8.01
C MET A 1 -14.83 -14.05 9.12
N ALA A 2 -13.72 -14.76 9.20
CA ALA A 2 -12.62 -14.34 10.09
C ALA A 2 -12.08 -12.97 9.63
N PRO A 3 -11.49 -12.17 10.53
CA PRO A 3 -10.79 -10.94 10.15
C PRO A 3 -9.68 -11.23 9.13
N PHE A 4 -9.34 -10.25 8.29
CA PHE A 4 -8.16 -10.35 7.42
C PHE A 4 -6.88 -10.42 8.29
N TYR A 5 -5.97 -11.28 7.89
CA TYR A 5 -4.66 -11.48 8.51
C TYR A 5 -3.58 -11.60 7.43
N ASP A 6 -2.31 -11.57 7.82
CA ASP A 6 -1.16 -11.65 6.91
C ASP A 6 -1.15 -10.53 5.83
N LEU A 7 -1.41 -9.30 6.27
CA LEU A 7 -1.36 -8.12 5.41
C LEU A 7 0.10 -7.63 5.31
N LEU A 8 0.76 -7.99 4.21
CA LEU A 8 2.17 -7.63 3.95
C LEU A 8 2.29 -6.81 2.65
N SER A 9 3.02 -5.69 2.72
CA SER A 9 3.39 -4.91 1.52
C SER A 9 4.64 -5.49 0.85
N VAL A 10 4.52 -6.70 0.29
CA VAL A 10 5.65 -7.42 -0.33
C VAL A 10 6.25 -6.68 -1.53
N ALA A 11 5.44 -5.89 -2.23
CA ALA A 11 5.84 -5.04 -3.35
C ALA A 11 6.92 -3.99 -2.98
N THR A 12 7.02 -3.64 -1.70
CA THR A 12 8.02 -2.69 -1.19
C THR A 12 9.44 -3.13 -1.52
N TYR A 13 9.70 -4.44 -1.48
CA TYR A 13 11.03 -5.00 -1.72
C TYR A 13 11.43 -5.01 -3.20
N ASP A 14 10.49 -4.75 -4.11
CA ASP A 14 10.73 -4.62 -5.55
C ASP A 14 11.07 -3.19 -5.99
N THR A 15 11.10 -2.25 -5.04
CA THR A 15 11.33 -0.82 -5.29
C THR A 15 12.83 -0.45 -5.29
N PRO A 16 13.19 0.72 -5.86
CA PRO A 16 14.55 1.24 -5.78
C PRO A 16 15.08 1.47 -4.36
N ALA A 17 14.21 1.60 -3.36
CA ALA A 17 14.62 1.69 -1.96
C ALA A 17 15.29 0.41 -1.45
N PHE A 18 15.11 -0.71 -2.15
CA PHE A 18 15.72 -2.00 -1.85
C PHE A 18 16.56 -2.52 -3.02
N ASP A 19 17.12 -1.59 -3.81
CA ASP A 19 18.04 -1.88 -4.93
C ASP A 19 17.41 -2.76 -6.03
N LYS A 20 16.07 -2.69 -6.16
CA LYS A 20 15.31 -3.35 -7.24
C LYS A 20 14.70 -2.32 -8.19
N LYS A 21 14.32 -2.80 -9.38
CA LYS A 21 13.74 -1.96 -10.46
C LYS A 21 12.44 -2.56 -11.00
N SER A 22 11.86 -3.51 -10.26
CA SER A 22 10.71 -4.29 -10.72
C SER A 22 9.40 -3.53 -10.50
N TRP A 23 9.31 -2.72 -9.45
CA TRP A 23 8.12 -1.94 -9.17
C TRP A 23 7.92 -0.78 -10.16
N PRO A 24 6.68 -0.51 -10.65
CA PRO A 24 5.48 -1.35 -10.54
C PRO A 24 5.31 -2.33 -11.72
N ALA A 25 6.12 -2.21 -12.77
CA ALA A 25 5.89 -2.85 -14.08
C ALA A 25 6.04 -4.39 -14.07
N GLN A 26 6.93 -4.93 -13.24
CA GLN A 26 7.22 -6.37 -13.17
C GLN A 26 6.69 -7.00 -11.87
N THR A 27 6.24 -6.20 -10.90
CA THR A 27 5.65 -6.69 -9.66
C THR A 27 4.23 -7.18 -9.93
N GLN A 28 3.94 -8.42 -9.52
CA GLN A 28 2.66 -9.09 -9.78
C GLN A 28 1.80 -9.20 -8.52
N LEU A 29 0.49 -9.10 -8.71
CA LEU A 29 -0.51 -9.48 -7.74
C LEU A 29 -0.45 -10.99 -7.48
N ALA A 30 -0.75 -11.39 -6.24
CA ALA A 30 -0.87 -12.81 -5.91
C ALA A 30 -1.93 -13.49 -6.78
N TRP A 31 -3.11 -12.85 -6.93
CA TRP A 31 -4.19 -13.29 -7.79
C TRP A 31 -4.54 -12.23 -8.84
N PRO A 32 -4.75 -12.63 -10.11
CA PRO A 32 -5.10 -11.68 -11.15
C PRO A 32 -6.51 -11.12 -10.98
N ILE A 33 -6.68 -9.84 -11.35
CA ILE A 33 -8.00 -9.18 -11.40
C ILE A 33 -8.41 -9.11 -12.87
N LEU A 34 -9.45 -9.85 -13.26
CA LEU A 34 -9.89 -9.97 -14.66
C LEU A 34 -8.73 -10.33 -15.62
N GLY A 35 -7.83 -11.20 -15.19
CA GLY A 35 -6.66 -11.62 -15.97
C GLY A 35 -5.45 -10.68 -15.89
N VAL A 36 -5.62 -9.46 -15.37
CA VAL A 36 -4.52 -8.51 -15.14
C VAL A 36 -3.69 -8.93 -13.94
N ARG A 37 -2.36 -8.95 -14.12
CA ARG A 37 -1.40 -9.46 -13.12
C ARG A 37 -0.48 -8.40 -12.54
N HIS A 38 -0.05 -7.40 -13.30
CA HIS A 38 0.93 -6.43 -12.82
C HIS A 38 0.28 -5.25 -12.14
N PHE A 39 0.94 -4.70 -11.12
CA PHE A 39 0.45 -3.51 -10.43
C PHE A 39 0.36 -2.29 -11.35
N SER A 40 1.28 -2.16 -12.32
CA SER A 40 1.24 -1.09 -13.34
C SER A 40 -0.02 -1.07 -14.19
N ASP A 41 -0.72 -2.19 -14.29
CA ASP A 41 -1.88 -2.34 -15.16
C ASP A 41 -3.21 -2.12 -14.41
N ILE A 42 -3.14 -1.99 -13.07
CA ILE A 42 -4.33 -1.75 -12.23
C ILE A 42 -4.79 -0.31 -12.38
N ASN A 43 -6.04 -0.11 -12.76
CA ASN A 43 -6.60 1.23 -12.89
C ASN A 43 -8.05 1.25 -12.43
N ARG A 44 -8.61 2.46 -12.31
CA ARG A 44 -9.98 2.67 -11.84
C ARG A 44 -11.01 1.87 -12.66
N ASN A 45 -10.88 1.83 -13.99
CA ASN A 45 -11.84 1.15 -14.85
C ASN A 45 -11.81 -0.36 -14.62
N LEU A 46 -10.62 -0.97 -14.52
CA LEU A 46 -10.45 -2.39 -14.22
C LEU A 46 -11.12 -2.76 -12.88
N LEU A 47 -10.93 -1.94 -11.84
CA LEU A 47 -11.52 -2.18 -10.52
C LEU A 47 -13.05 -2.09 -10.56
N LEU A 48 -13.62 -1.17 -11.34
CA LEU A 48 -15.07 -1.07 -11.52
C LEU A 48 -15.65 -2.23 -12.33
N GLU A 49 -14.93 -2.69 -13.36
CA GLU A 49 -15.30 -3.87 -14.14
C GLU A 49 -15.25 -5.15 -13.28
N ALA A 50 -14.26 -5.25 -12.40
CA ALA A 50 -14.18 -6.34 -11.42
C ALA A 50 -15.39 -6.30 -10.47
N GLY A 51 -15.78 -5.11 -10.00
CA GLY A 51 -17.00 -4.92 -9.21
C GLY A 51 -18.26 -5.38 -9.96
N ALA A 52 -18.38 -5.06 -11.25
CA ALA A 52 -19.49 -5.52 -12.08
C ALA A 52 -19.50 -7.05 -12.24
N SER A 53 -18.33 -7.67 -12.41
CA SER A 53 -18.19 -9.14 -12.48
C SER A 53 -18.58 -9.83 -11.18
N LEU A 54 -18.41 -9.15 -10.04
CA LEU A 54 -18.88 -9.58 -8.72
C LEU A 54 -20.37 -9.24 -8.47
N LYS A 55 -21.09 -8.75 -9.49
CA LYS A 55 -22.51 -8.34 -9.44
C LYS A 55 -22.79 -7.19 -8.47
N LEU A 56 -21.82 -6.31 -8.25
CA LEU A 56 -22.04 -5.05 -7.52
C LEU A 56 -22.75 -4.04 -8.43
N ALA A 57 -23.70 -3.30 -7.88
CA ALA A 57 -24.26 -2.14 -8.57
C ALA A 57 -23.15 -1.11 -8.80
N LYS A 58 -23.16 -0.45 -9.97
CA LYS A 58 -22.11 0.52 -10.37
C LYS A 58 -21.86 1.59 -9.30
N GLY A 59 -22.92 2.24 -8.82
CA GLY A 59 -22.79 3.26 -7.77
C GLY A 59 -22.24 2.72 -6.44
N THR A 60 -22.48 1.44 -6.13
CA THR A 60 -21.89 0.79 -4.95
C THR A 60 -20.39 0.57 -5.14
N ALA A 61 -19.96 0.06 -6.30
CA ALA A 61 -18.54 -0.14 -6.60
C ALA A 61 -17.76 1.19 -6.61
N GLU A 62 -18.31 2.23 -7.23
CA GLU A 62 -17.73 3.57 -7.26
C GLU A 62 -17.59 4.16 -5.86
N ARG A 63 -18.63 4.08 -5.04
CA ARG A 63 -18.62 4.59 -3.66
C ARG A 63 -17.60 3.87 -2.78
N LEU A 64 -17.51 2.54 -2.89
CA LEU A 64 -16.56 1.76 -2.09
C LEU A 64 -15.11 2.06 -2.49
N LEU A 65 -14.84 2.10 -3.80
CA LEU A 65 -13.52 2.44 -4.32
C LEU A 65 -13.10 3.84 -3.87
N GLU A 66 -13.99 4.82 -4.00
CA GLU A 66 -13.69 6.21 -3.63
C GLU A 66 -13.50 6.37 -2.11
N ASN A 67 -14.27 5.66 -1.29
CA ASN A 67 -14.11 5.69 0.17
C ASN A 67 -12.72 5.20 0.59
N LEU A 68 -12.25 4.09 0.01
CA LEU A 68 -10.93 3.55 0.32
C LEU A 68 -9.83 4.47 -0.23
N ARG A 69 -9.94 4.90 -1.48
CA ARG A 69 -8.95 5.72 -2.16
C ARG A 69 -8.74 7.07 -1.47
N SER A 70 -9.83 7.76 -1.11
CA SER A 70 -9.76 9.08 -0.47
C SER A 70 -9.14 9.07 0.92
N ARG A 71 -9.18 7.93 1.63
CA ARG A 71 -8.69 7.81 3.00
C ARG A 71 -7.31 7.17 3.11
N ALA A 72 -6.97 6.26 2.19
CA ALA A 72 -5.77 5.40 2.31
C ALA A 72 -4.48 6.18 2.61
N VAL A 73 -4.24 7.30 1.92
CA VAL A 73 -3.04 8.12 2.13
C VAL A 73 -3.07 8.80 3.49
N GLN A 74 -4.18 9.42 3.87
CA GLN A 74 -4.31 10.14 5.14
C GLN A 74 -4.15 9.19 6.33
N GLU A 75 -4.81 8.04 6.31
CA GLU A 75 -4.73 7.06 7.40
C GLU A 75 -3.32 6.47 7.50
N ALA A 76 -2.63 6.25 6.37
CA ALA A 76 -1.26 5.78 6.36
C ALA A 76 -0.25 6.84 6.86
N GLU A 77 -0.48 8.12 6.54
CA GLU A 77 0.33 9.24 7.07
C GLU A 77 0.15 9.40 8.58
N ALA A 78 -1.09 9.32 9.07
CA ALA A 78 -1.38 9.38 10.50
C ALA A 78 -0.69 8.24 11.26
N LEU A 79 -0.82 7.01 10.78
CA LEU A 79 -0.17 5.85 11.39
C LEU A 79 1.35 5.95 11.34
N TYR A 80 1.92 6.43 10.23
CA TYR A 80 3.37 6.63 10.14
C TYR A 80 3.86 7.67 11.17
N ALA A 81 3.13 8.77 11.36
CA ALA A 81 3.48 9.77 12.37
C ALA A 81 3.44 9.20 13.80
N GLU A 82 2.44 8.38 14.13
CA GLU A 82 2.36 7.67 15.42
C GLU A 82 3.58 6.78 15.64
N VAL A 83 3.97 6.00 14.63
CA VAL A 83 5.15 5.11 14.70
C VAL A 83 6.45 5.91 14.86
N GLU A 84 6.61 7.04 14.17
CA GLU A 84 7.82 7.87 14.32
C GLU A 84 7.94 8.45 15.73
N ASP A 85 6.83 8.91 16.32
CA ASP A 85 6.79 9.41 17.68
C ASP A 85 7.13 8.33 18.71
N GLU A 86 6.66 7.10 18.50
CA GLU A 86 7.00 5.94 19.33
C GLU A 86 8.47 5.54 19.18
N ASN A 87 8.96 5.46 17.93
CA ASN A 87 10.35 5.12 17.62
C ASN A 87 11.32 6.14 18.25
N ALA A 88 10.99 7.43 18.24
CA ALA A 88 11.81 8.46 18.88
C ALA A 88 11.92 8.25 20.40
N LYS A 89 10.82 7.89 21.08
CA LYS A 89 10.82 7.59 22.52
C LYS A 89 11.65 6.34 22.82
N ILE A 90 11.54 5.31 21.99
CA ILE A 90 12.31 4.06 22.13
C ILE A 90 13.80 4.34 21.92
N ALA A 91 14.17 5.06 20.86
CA ALA A 91 15.56 5.41 20.58
C ALA A 91 16.18 6.25 21.69
N HIS A 92 15.42 7.15 22.32
CA HIS A 92 15.87 7.89 23.49
C HIS A 92 16.12 6.97 24.70
N ALA A 93 15.22 6.02 24.95
CA ALA A 93 15.36 5.08 26.07
C ALA A 93 16.41 3.98 25.82
N ARG A 94 16.65 3.63 24.56
CA ARG A 94 17.53 2.55 24.10
C ARG A 94 18.30 2.99 22.85
N PRO A 95 19.35 3.83 23.00
CA PRO A 95 20.11 4.37 21.88
C PRO A 95 20.69 3.32 20.94
N GLU A 96 20.99 2.13 21.45
CA GLU A 96 21.47 0.98 20.69
C GLU A 96 20.49 0.50 19.60
N LEU A 97 19.19 0.78 19.74
CA LEU A 97 18.17 0.41 18.76
C LEU A 97 17.98 1.44 17.64
N SER A 98 18.63 2.62 17.73
CA SER A 98 18.38 3.75 16.82
C SER A 98 18.61 3.40 15.35
N ALA A 99 19.65 2.62 15.05
CA ALA A 99 19.95 2.21 13.68
C ALA A 99 18.87 1.28 13.10
N THR A 100 18.36 0.35 13.91
CA THR A 100 17.26 -0.55 13.52
C THR A 100 15.99 0.24 13.25
N MET A 101 15.61 1.14 14.16
CA MET A 101 14.42 1.99 14.00
C MET A 101 14.52 2.84 12.73
N ALA A 102 15.69 3.43 12.44
CA ALA A 102 15.90 4.20 11.21
C ALA A 102 15.72 3.33 9.93
N GLY A 103 16.13 2.06 9.98
CA GLY A 103 15.91 1.09 8.91
C GLY A 103 14.42 0.74 8.73
N GLU A 104 13.70 0.50 9.82
CA GLU A 104 12.26 0.25 9.82
C GLU A 104 11.48 1.46 9.29
N SER A 105 11.81 2.68 9.74
CA SER A 105 11.21 3.93 9.23
C SER A 105 11.48 4.13 7.74
N ARG A 106 12.64 3.71 7.21
CA ARG A 106 12.89 3.70 5.75
C ARG A 106 11.93 2.76 5.01
N CYS A 107 11.66 1.57 5.55
CA CYS A 107 10.71 0.64 4.98
C CYS A 107 9.29 1.23 4.96
N LEU A 108 8.83 1.79 6.09
CA LEU A 108 7.51 2.43 6.20
C LEU A 108 7.35 3.61 5.22
N ARG A 109 8.37 4.47 5.11
CA ARG A 109 8.36 5.55 4.11
C ARG A 109 8.25 5.02 2.68
N THR A 110 8.89 3.90 2.38
CA THR A 110 8.79 3.27 1.05
C THR A 110 7.37 2.78 0.79
N ILE A 111 6.75 2.09 1.76
CA ILE A 111 5.34 1.66 1.67
C ILE A 111 4.44 2.87 1.41
N LEU A 112 4.56 3.92 2.22
CA LEU A 112 3.72 5.10 2.12
C LEU A 112 3.91 5.86 0.80
N HIS A 113 5.15 6.22 0.48
CA HIS A 113 5.44 7.14 -0.62
C HIS A 113 5.55 6.47 -1.99
N THR A 114 5.95 5.20 -2.04
CA THR A 114 6.11 4.47 -3.31
C THR A 114 4.92 3.59 -3.58
N VAL A 115 4.42 2.81 -2.60
CA VAL A 115 3.32 1.88 -2.89
C VAL A 115 1.95 2.56 -2.75
N ILE A 116 1.62 3.08 -1.57
CA ILE A 116 0.27 3.61 -1.28
C ILE A 116 -0.01 4.85 -2.15
N LYS A 117 0.85 5.87 -2.09
CA LYS A 117 0.62 7.13 -2.83
C LYS A 117 0.58 6.92 -4.35
N GLU A 118 1.44 6.07 -4.90
CA GLU A 118 1.44 5.79 -6.35
C GLU A 118 0.17 5.07 -6.78
N MET A 119 -0.21 4.00 -6.08
CA MET A 119 -1.42 3.23 -6.42
C MET A 119 -2.70 4.05 -6.20
N THR A 120 -2.79 4.84 -5.12
CA THR A 120 -3.93 5.73 -4.89
C THR A 120 -4.07 6.78 -5.99
N LYS A 121 -2.96 7.29 -6.53
CA LYS A 121 -2.96 8.21 -7.68
C LYS A 121 -3.36 7.51 -8.98
N GLN A 122 -2.90 6.28 -9.20
CA GLN A 122 -3.16 5.50 -10.40
C GLN A 122 -4.64 5.09 -10.54
N ILE A 123 -5.34 4.92 -9.41
CA ILE A 123 -6.77 4.55 -9.38
C ILE A 123 -7.71 5.74 -9.15
N ALA A 124 -7.19 6.98 -9.18
CA ALA A 124 -7.98 8.21 -9.08
C ALA A 124 -8.90 8.42 -10.28
#